data_AF-A0A914ITV2-F1
#
_entry.id   AF-A0A914ITV2-F1
#
_cell.length_a   1.000
_cell.length_b   1.000
_cell.length_c   1.000
_cell.angle_alpha   90.00
_cell.angle_beta   90.00
_cell.angle_gamma   90.00
#
_symmetry.space_group_name_H-M   'P 1'
#
loop_
_entity.id
_entity.type
_entity.pdbx_description
1 polymer ?
#
loop_
_entity_poly.entity_id
_entity_poly.type
_entity_poly.pdbx_seq_one_letter_code
_entity_poly.pdbx_strand_id
1 'polypeptide(L)'
;MGSDFQYQDAEQYMRNIDRLIEVVQNKTDYNIFYSTPACYTKAVNEAITKWPTKQTDFFPYASAVHEYWTGYFTSKPALKGLIRQTSNYLNTIRQINTFAGDEKTNEWNSNEQVLERAAGLSQHHDGVTGTSKEHVTQNYEYRIFNVKEKSRML
;
A
#
# COMPACT_ATOMS: atom_id res chain seq x y z
N MET A 1 -5.23 17.58 6.53
CA MET A 1 -6.61 17.13 6.23
C MET A 1 -6.59 15.62 6.06
N GLY A 2 -6.73 14.87 7.17
CA GLY A 2 -6.58 13.42 7.21
C GLY A 2 -5.65 12.93 8.31
N SER A 3 -5.80 11.65 8.64
CA SER A 3 -4.98 10.82 9.54
C SER A 3 -5.51 9.39 9.46
N ASP A 4 -4.98 8.49 10.29
CA ASP A 4 -5.43 7.09 10.38
C ASP A 4 -6.94 6.98 10.62
N PHE A 5 -7.61 6.23 9.74
CA PHE A 5 -9.05 5.90 9.81
C PHE A 5 -10.01 7.09 9.99
N GLN A 6 -9.62 8.29 9.55
CA GLN A 6 -10.47 9.49 9.58
C GLN A 6 -11.55 9.48 8.48
N TYR A 7 -12.44 10.49 8.53
CA TYR A 7 -13.55 10.68 7.58
C TYR A 7 -14.68 9.64 7.63
N GLN A 8 -14.83 8.87 8.71
CA GLN A 8 -16.03 8.04 8.92
C GLN A 8 -17.31 8.88 9.01
N ASP A 9 -17.23 10.05 9.66
CA ASP A 9 -18.21 11.14 9.56
C ASP A 9 -17.58 12.31 8.79
N ALA A 10 -17.54 12.20 7.47
CA ALA A 10 -16.90 13.19 6.61
C ALA A 10 -17.60 14.56 6.64
N GLU A 11 -18.90 14.60 6.97
CA GLU A 11 -19.72 15.80 6.86
C GLU A 11 -19.27 16.88 7.85
N GLN A 12 -18.89 16.49 9.07
CA GLN A 12 -18.31 17.40 10.05
C GLN A 12 -17.00 18.05 9.56
N TYR A 13 -16.13 17.26 8.92
CA TYR A 13 -14.87 17.76 8.38
C TYR A 13 -15.10 18.75 7.24
N MET A 14 -15.93 18.37 6.25
CA MET A 14 -16.15 19.19 5.07
C MET A 14 -16.81 20.52 5.43
N ARG A 15 -17.82 20.54 6.32
CA ARG A 15 -18.44 21.78 6.80
C ARG A 15 -17.43 22.78 7.39
N ASN A 16 -16.48 22.29 8.18
CA ASN A 16 -15.50 23.16 8.82
C ASN A 16 -14.46 23.68 7.81
N ILE A 17 -14.09 22.88 6.81
CA ILE A 17 -13.21 23.31 5.72
C ILE A 17 -13.91 24.33 4.83
N ASP A 18 -15.18 24.14 4.49
CA ASP A 18 -15.95 25.07 3.66
C ASP A 18 -16.01 26.45 4.33
N ARG A 19 -16.32 26.47 5.63
CA ARG A 19 -16.29 27.69 6.45
C ARG A 19 -14.90 28.33 6.50
N LEU A 20 -13.84 27.52 6.60
CA LEU A 20 -12.47 28.03 6.59
C LEU A 20 -12.12 28.68 5.24
N ILE A 21 -12.47 28.01 4.14
CA ILE A 21 -12.28 28.51 2.77
C ILE A 21 -13.00 29.85 2.61
N GLU A 22 -14.27 29.92 2.99
CA GLU A 22 -15.08 31.13 2.92
C GLU A 22 -14.44 32.29 3.71
N VAL A 23 -14.01 32.03 4.95
CA VAL A 23 -13.41 33.06 5.80
C VAL A 23 -12.07 33.54 5.24
N VAL A 24 -11.20 32.64 4.78
CA VAL A 24 -9.88 33.00 4.27
C VAL A 24 -9.98 33.77 2.95
N GLN A 25 -10.84 33.32 2.02
CA GLN A 25 -11.05 33.99 0.75
C GLN A 25 -11.63 35.40 0.91
N ASN A 26 -12.51 35.61 1.91
CA ASN A 26 -13.13 36.91 2.14
C ASN A 26 -12.29 37.89 2.98
N LYS A 27 -11.33 37.40 3.76
CA LYS A 27 -10.58 38.22 4.74
C LYS A 27 -9.08 38.31 4.49
N THR A 28 -8.55 37.61 3.49
CA THR A 28 -7.11 37.58 3.20
C THR A 28 -6.86 37.54 1.70
N ASP A 29 -5.61 37.81 1.30
CA ASP A 29 -5.17 37.66 -0.10
C ASP A 29 -4.81 36.20 -0.47
N TYR A 30 -5.03 35.25 0.44
CA TYR A 30 -4.74 33.84 0.20
C TYR A 30 -5.92 33.15 -0.48
N ASN A 31 -5.61 32.42 -1.56
CA ASN A 31 -6.56 31.51 -2.20
C ASN A 31 -6.35 30.08 -1.71
N ILE A 32 -7.26 29.61 -0.85
CA ILE A 32 -7.30 28.21 -0.43
C ILE A 32 -8.52 27.51 -1.04
N PHE A 33 -8.38 26.24 -1.42
CA PHE A 33 -9.41 25.45 -2.08
C PHE A 33 -9.14 23.96 -1.89
N TYR A 34 -10.17 23.12 -2.07
CA TYR A 34 -9.99 21.67 -2.11
C TYR A 34 -9.12 21.27 -3.30
N SER A 35 -8.20 20.33 -3.07
CA SER A 35 -7.27 19.90 -4.09
C SER A 35 -6.98 18.40 -3.97
N THR A 36 -6.20 17.89 -4.91
CA THR A 36 -5.67 16.54 -4.90
C THR A 36 -4.14 16.60 -5.01
N PRO A 37 -3.41 15.53 -4.62
CA PRO A 37 -1.97 15.47 -4.83
C PRO A 37 -1.55 15.71 -6.29
N ALA A 38 -2.37 15.27 -7.26
CA ALA A 38 -2.14 15.51 -8.69
C ALA A 38 -2.26 17.00 -9.05
N CYS A 39 -3.30 17.69 -8.59
CA CYS A 39 -3.49 19.12 -8.84
C CYS A 39 -2.35 19.95 -8.22
N TYR A 40 -1.94 19.63 -6.99
CA TYR A 40 -0.80 20.28 -6.34
C TYR A 40 0.49 20.07 -7.13
N THR A 41 0.81 18.82 -7.48
CA THR A 41 2.04 18.49 -8.22
C THR A 41 2.10 19.19 -9.58
N LYS A 42 0.97 19.28 -10.28
CA LYS A 42 0.86 20.04 -11.53
C LYS A 42 1.18 21.51 -11.33
N ALA A 43 0.53 22.19 -10.38
CA ALA A 43 0.75 23.61 -10.12
C ALA A 43 2.20 23.91 -9.69
N VAL A 44 2.78 23.02 -8.89
CA VAL A 44 4.18 23.10 -8.46
C VAL A 44 5.15 22.93 -9.63
N ASN A 45 4.88 22.00 -10.54
CA ASN A 45 5.70 21.79 -11.74
C ASN A 45 5.62 22.98 -12.72
N GLU A 46 4.46 23.62 -12.82
CA GLU A 46 4.25 24.84 -13.62
C GLU A 46 4.97 26.06 -13.01
N ALA A 47 5.03 26.16 -11.68
CA ALA A 47 5.65 27.28 -10.98
C ALA A 47 7.17 27.16 -10.85
N ILE A 48 7.71 25.95 -10.68
CA ILE A 48 9.13 25.72 -10.39
C ILE A 48 9.78 24.98 -11.57
N THR A 49 10.74 25.65 -12.22
CA THR A 49 11.42 25.15 -13.42
C THR A 49 12.76 24.45 -13.13
N LYS A 50 13.29 24.57 -11.92
CA LYS A 50 14.58 23.97 -11.51
C LYS A 50 14.44 23.21 -10.20
N TRP A 51 14.90 21.96 -10.21
CA TRP A 51 14.79 21.03 -9.09
C TRP A 51 16.16 20.54 -8.65
N PRO A 52 16.41 20.38 -7.34
CA PRO A 52 17.59 19.67 -6.87
C PRO A 52 17.52 18.20 -7.26
N THR A 53 18.66 17.57 -7.51
CA THR A 53 18.76 16.15 -7.85
C THR A 53 18.98 15.30 -6.60
N LYS A 54 18.25 14.17 -6.49
CA LYS A 54 18.44 13.14 -5.44
C LYS A 54 18.70 11.78 -6.11
N GLN A 55 19.72 11.06 -5.68
CA GLN A 55 20.18 9.81 -6.32
C GLN A 55 20.14 8.57 -5.42
N THR A 56 20.13 8.75 -4.10
CA THR A 56 20.14 7.64 -3.13
C THR A 56 18.76 7.35 -2.55
N ASP A 57 18.64 6.35 -1.69
CA ASP A 57 17.41 6.05 -0.95
C ASP A 57 17.19 6.95 0.28
N PHE A 58 16.23 6.58 1.12
CA PHE A 58 15.92 7.23 2.39
C PHE A 58 16.09 6.28 3.59
N PHE A 59 16.97 5.27 3.48
CA PHE A 59 17.24 4.34 4.57
C PHE A 59 18.54 4.67 5.33
N PRO A 60 18.60 4.35 6.64
CA PRO A 60 17.48 3.96 7.51
C PRO A 60 16.62 5.18 7.94
N TYR A 61 15.33 4.95 8.17
CA TYR A 61 14.45 5.95 8.77
C TYR A 61 14.65 6.01 10.29
N ALA A 62 14.62 7.21 10.86
CA ALA A 62 14.55 7.44 12.29
C ALA A 62 13.54 8.56 12.60
N SER A 63 12.63 8.31 13.54
CA SER A 63 11.63 9.28 14.00
C SER A 63 12.20 10.30 14.97
N ALA A 64 13.20 9.88 15.76
CA ALA A 64 13.90 10.71 16.73
C ALA A 64 15.33 10.21 16.94
N VAL A 65 16.09 10.92 17.78
CA VAL A 65 17.43 10.51 18.21
C VAL A 65 17.35 9.14 18.88
N HIS A 66 18.16 8.19 18.43
CA HIS A 66 18.19 6.79 18.87
C HIS A 66 16.94 5.94 18.56
N GLU A 67 16.01 6.42 17.73
CA GLU A 67 14.81 5.66 17.30
C GLU A 67 14.94 5.24 15.83
N TYR A 68 15.91 4.39 15.51
CA TYR A 68 16.09 3.87 14.15
C TYR A 68 15.17 2.70 13.86
N TRP A 69 14.42 2.78 12.78
CA TRP A 69 13.42 1.78 12.38
C TRP A 69 14.09 0.67 11.56
N THR A 70 15.13 0.04 12.10
CA THR A 70 15.86 -1.06 11.44
C THR A 70 15.39 -2.43 11.91
N GLY A 71 14.66 -2.52 13.03
CA GLY A 71 14.16 -3.79 13.55
C GLY A 71 13.19 -4.51 12.62
N TYR A 72 12.33 -3.78 11.91
CA TYR A 72 11.35 -4.38 10.99
C TYR A 72 11.99 -5.05 9.76
N PHE A 73 13.29 -4.81 9.50
CA PHE A 73 14.05 -5.55 8.49
C PHE A 73 14.07 -7.06 8.81
N THR A 74 13.97 -7.44 10.09
CA THR A 74 14.03 -8.85 10.53
C THR A 74 12.76 -9.34 11.24
N SER A 75 11.92 -8.45 11.80
CA SER A 75 10.68 -8.85 12.50
C SER A 75 9.83 -9.86 11.72
N LYS A 76 9.36 -10.91 12.40
CA LYS A 76 8.57 -12.02 11.82
C LYS A 76 9.24 -12.64 10.58
N PRO A 77 10.45 -13.21 10.71
CA PRO A 77 11.22 -13.70 9.56
C PRO A 77 10.54 -14.88 8.84
N ALA A 78 9.75 -15.70 9.55
CA ALA A 78 8.98 -16.78 8.95
C ALA A 78 7.93 -16.25 7.95
N LEU A 79 7.19 -15.19 8.31
CA LEU A 79 6.25 -14.52 7.41
C LEU A 79 6.97 -13.94 6.18
N LYS A 80 8.12 -13.26 6.36
CA LYS A 80 8.93 -12.74 5.25
C LYS A 80 9.36 -13.85 4.29
N GLY A 81 9.79 -14.99 4.83
CA GLY A 81 10.12 -16.19 4.06
C GLY A 81 8.91 -16.74 3.28
N LEU A 82 7.75 -16.83 3.93
CA LEU A 82 6.49 -17.25 3.30
C LEU A 82 6.11 -16.33 2.14
N ILE A 83 6.15 -15.01 2.33
CA ILE A 83 5.86 -14.02 1.28
C ILE A 83 6.78 -14.20 0.07
N ARG A 84 8.09 -14.43 0.29
CA ARG A 84 9.04 -14.69 -0.80
C ARG A 84 8.72 -15.97 -1.56
N GLN A 85 8.40 -17.06 -0.86
CA GLN A 85 7.99 -18.31 -1.50
C GLN A 85 6.71 -18.15 -2.31
N THR A 86 5.73 -17.41 -1.78
CA THR A 86 4.46 -17.13 -2.46
C THR A 86 4.65 -16.31 -3.72
N SER A 87 5.53 -15.30 -3.70
CA SER A 87 5.87 -14.52 -4.90
C SER A 87 6.46 -15.39 -6.01
N ASN A 88 7.38 -16.30 -5.67
CA ASN A 88 7.93 -17.26 -6.63
C ASN A 88 6.85 -18.19 -7.20
N TYR A 89 6.01 -18.73 -6.33
CA TYR A 89 4.92 -19.62 -6.72
C TYR A 89 3.91 -18.94 -7.66
N LEU A 90 3.48 -17.71 -7.34
CA LEU A 90 2.60 -16.91 -8.20
C LEU A 90 3.22 -16.65 -9.58
N ASN A 91 4.52 -16.32 -9.63
CA ASN A 91 5.22 -16.12 -10.89
C ASN A 91 5.29 -17.41 -11.74
N THR A 92 5.44 -18.57 -11.09
CA THR A 92 5.42 -19.87 -11.78
C THR A 92 4.04 -20.17 -12.36
N ILE A 93 2.98 -19.96 -11.57
CA ILE A 93 1.59 -20.12 -12.02
C ILE A 93 1.33 -19.27 -13.28
N ARG A 94 1.73 -18.00 -13.26
CA ARG A 94 1.57 -17.09 -14.40
C ARG A 94 2.24 -17.57 -15.67
N GLN A 95 3.47 -18.09 -15.55
CA GLN A 95 4.18 -18.65 -16.69
C GLN A 95 3.45 -19.87 -17.24
N ILE A 96 3.04 -20.80 -16.37
CA ILE A 96 2.28 -21.99 -16.78
C ILE A 96 0.99 -21.57 -17.50
N ASN A 97 0.25 -20.59 -16.97
CA ASN A 97 -0.99 -20.09 -17.59
C ASN A 97 -0.75 -19.50 -18.97
N THR A 98 0.34 -18.75 -19.11
CA THR A 98 0.74 -18.17 -20.40
C THR A 98 1.01 -19.25 -21.44
N PHE A 99 1.61 -20.38 -21.04
CA PHE A 99 1.88 -21.51 -21.96
C PHE A 99 0.69 -22.44 -22.19
N ALA A 100 -0.21 -22.59 -21.20
CA ALA A 100 -1.33 -23.51 -21.26
C ALA A 100 -2.51 -23.01 -22.14
N GLY A 101 -2.58 -21.70 -22.42
CA GLY A 101 -3.67 -21.11 -23.21
C GLY A 101 -5.04 -21.13 -22.50
N ASP A 102 -6.10 -20.77 -23.22
CA ASP A 102 -7.44 -20.52 -22.67
C ASP A 102 -8.25 -21.80 -22.30
N GLU A 103 -7.66 -22.99 -22.36
CA GLU A 103 -8.39 -24.27 -22.19
C GLU A 103 -8.64 -24.67 -20.71
N LYS A 104 -8.08 -23.95 -19.72
CA LYS A 104 -8.27 -24.23 -18.27
C LYS A 104 -8.83 -23.05 -17.45
N THR A 105 -9.67 -22.22 -18.06
CA THR A 105 -9.75 -20.77 -17.78
C THR A 105 -10.57 -20.29 -16.60
N ASN A 106 -11.45 -21.07 -15.97
CA ASN A 106 -12.33 -20.47 -14.94
C ASN A 106 -11.77 -20.64 -13.52
N GLU A 107 -11.52 -21.87 -13.07
CA GLU A 107 -11.07 -22.12 -11.69
C GLU A 107 -9.61 -21.74 -11.48
N TRP A 108 -8.72 -22.03 -12.43
CA TRP A 108 -7.30 -21.73 -12.30
C TRP A 108 -7.04 -20.22 -12.28
N ASN A 109 -7.69 -19.46 -13.15
CA ASN A 109 -7.62 -18.00 -13.15
C ASN A 109 -8.20 -17.40 -11.86
N SER A 110 -9.26 -18.00 -11.31
CA SER A 110 -9.80 -17.57 -10.02
C SER A 110 -8.80 -17.79 -8.87
N ASN A 111 -8.09 -18.92 -8.84
CA ASN A 111 -7.11 -19.22 -7.81
C ASN A 111 -5.86 -18.34 -7.92
N GLU A 112 -5.39 -18.07 -9.15
CA GLU A 112 -4.31 -17.10 -9.39
C GLU A 112 -4.69 -15.72 -8.85
N GLN A 113 -5.87 -15.20 -9.21
CA GLN A 113 -6.33 -13.88 -8.77
C GLN A 113 -6.46 -13.78 -7.24
N VAL A 114 -6.94 -14.84 -6.58
CA VAL A 114 -7.04 -14.87 -5.12
C VAL A 114 -5.63 -14.88 -4.50
N LEU A 115 -4.67 -15.60 -5.10
CA LEU A 115 -3.29 -15.66 -4.60
C LEU A 115 -2.59 -14.31 -4.80
N GLU A 116 -2.81 -13.66 -5.94
CA GLU A 116 -2.33 -12.32 -6.23
C GLU A 116 -2.85 -11.31 -5.21
N ARG A 117 -4.15 -11.35 -4.90
CA ARG A 117 -4.73 -10.47 -3.87
C ARG A 117 -4.12 -10.72 -2.49
N ALA A 118 -3.91 -11.98 -2.11
CA ALA A 118 -3.27 -12.32 -0.83
C ALA A 118 -1.80 -11.87 -0.79
N ALA A 119 -1.05 -12.06 -1.87
CA ALA A 119 0.33 -11.63 -2.01
C ALA A 119 0.46 -10.11 -1.96
N GLY A 120 -0.41 -9.40 -2.68
CA GLY A 120 -0.48 -7.94 -2.71
C GLY A 120 -0.86 -7.35 -1.35
N LEU A 121 -1.89 -7.91 -0.69
CA LEU A 121 -2.29 -7.51 0.66
C LEU A 121 -1.14 -7.69 1.67
N SER A 122 -0.33 -8.74 1.50
CA SER A 122 0.82 -9.01 2.36
C SER A 122 1.97 -8.01 2.16
N GLN A 123 1.98 -7.25 1.06
CA GLN A 123 2.93 -6.14 0.85
C GLN A 123 2.56 -4.87 1.62
N HIS A 124 1.40 -4.84 2.30
CA HIS A 124 1.05 -3.75 3.21
C HIS A 124 2.22 -3.45 4.17
N HIS A 125 2.41 -2.17 4.51
CA HIS A 125 3.56 -1.73 5.32
C HIS A 125 3.50 -2.20 6.79
N ASP A 126 2.44 -2.89 7.23
CA ASP A 126 2.39 -3.68 8.47
C ASP A 126 2.29 -5.20 8.25
N GLY A 127 2.22 -5.63 7.00
CA GLY A 127 2.26 -7.02 6.57
C GLY A 127 3.70 -7.50 6.48
N VAL A 128 4.36 -7.25 5.34
CA VAL A 128 5.72 -7.74 5.04
C VAL A 128 6.77 -7.24 6.05
N THR A 129 6.56 -6.07 6.63
CA THR A 129 7.43 -5.49 7.67
C THR A 129 7.35 -6.25 8.99
N GLY A 130 6.26 -6.96 9.25
CA GLY A 130 6.03 -7.71 10.47
C GLY A 130 5.70 -6.84 11.70
N THR A 131 5.13 -5.65 11.49
CA THR A 131 4.74 -4.70 12.55
C THR A 131 3.27 -4.80 12.98
N SER A 132 2.49 -5.71 12.37
CA SER A 132 1.11 -5.97 12.77
C SER A 132 0.99 -6.82 14.05
N LYS A 133 -0.17 -6.74 14.72
CA LYS A 133 -0.54 -7.62 15.84
C LYS A 133 -0.55 -9.08 15.41
N GLU A 134 -0.36 -9.99 16.37
CA GLU A 134 -0.24 -11.42 16.10
C GLU A 134 -1.41 -12.03 15.32
N HIS A 135 -2.66 -11.75 15.72
CA HIS A 135 -3.83 -12.26 14.98
C HIS A 135 -3.95 -11.70 13.54
N VAL A 136 -3.39 -10.52 13.28
CA VAL A 136 -3.34 -9.93 11.93
C VAL A 136 -2.26 -10.63 11.10
N THR A 137 -1.09 -10.91 11.70
CA THR A 137 -0.06 -11.79 11.10
C THR A 137 -0.64 -13.14 10.70
N GLN A 138 -1.34 -13.81 11.62
CA GLN A 138 -2.01 -15.08 11.35
C GLN A 138 -3.05 -14.97 10.23
N ASN A 139 -3.72 -13.82 10.10
CA ASN A 139 -4.64 -13.57 9.00
C ASN A 139 -3.92 -13.45 7.64
N TYR A 140 -2.76 -12.78 7.58
CA TYR A 140 -1.92 -12.77 6.37
C TYR A 140 -1.48 -14.19 5.99
N GLU A 141 -0.98 -14.95 6.96
CA GLU A 141 -0.55 -16.35 6.76
C GLU A 141 -1.70 -17.21 6.24
N TYR A 142 -2.87 -17.16 6.89
CA TYR A 142 -4.07 -17.90 6.49
C TYR A 142 -4.48 -17.57 5.05
N ARG A 143 -4.50 -16.29 4.67
CA ARG A 143 -4.85 -15.86 3.31
C ARG A 143 -3.87 -16.39 2.27
N ILE A 144 -2.58 -16.46 2.58
CA ILE A 144 -1.56 -17.02 1.69
C ILE A 144 -1.72 -18.55 1.59
N PHE A 145 -1.80 -19.25 2.74
CA PHE A 145 -1.81 -20.71 2.80
C PHE A 145 -3.04 -21.33 2.14
N ASN A 146 -4.24 -20.83 2.44
CA ASN A 146 -5.48 -21.42 1.90
C ASN A 146 -5.51 -21.43 0.38
N VAL A 147 -4.94 -20.41 -0.23
CA VAL A 147 -4.97 -20.28 -1.69
C VAL A 147 -3.91 -21.18 -2.30
N LYS A 148 -2.72 -21.22 -1.70
CA LYS A 148 -1.65 -22.13 -2.14
C LYS A 148 -2.08 -23.60 -2.10
N GLU A 149 -2.82 -24.02 -1.08
CA GLU A 149 -3.33 -25.39 -0.99
C GLU A 149 -4.41 -25.67 -2.06
N LYS A 150 -5.30 -24.70 -2.34
CA LYS A 150 -6.27 -24.83 -3.44
C LYS A 150 -5.61 -24.90 -4.82
N SER A 151 -4.52 -24.16 -5.03
CA SER A 151 -3.75 -24.19 -6.29
C SER A 151 -2.89 -25.45 -6.47
N ARG A 152 -2.64 -26.23 -5.40
CA ARG A 152 -1.86 -27.48 -5.46
C ARG A 152 -2.69 -28.71 -5.82
N MET A 153 -4.00 -28.65 -5.70
CA MET A 153 -4.91 -29.78 -5.95
C MET A 153 -5.38 -29.88 -7.42
N LEU A 154 -4.76 -29.10 -8.33
CA LEU A 154 -5.11 -28.99 -9.76
C LEU A 154 -3.88 -29.30 -10.62
#